data_AF-A0A950LGY6-F1
#
_entry.id   AF-A0A950LGY6-F1
#
_cell.length_a   1.000
_cell.length_b   1.000
_cell.length_c   1.000
_cell.angle_alpha   90.00
_cell.angle_beta   90.00
_cell.angle_gamma   90.00
#
_symmetry.space_group_name_H-M   'P 1'
#
loop_
_entity.id
_entity.type
_entity.pdbx_description
1 polymer ?
#
loop_
_entity_poly.entity_id
_entity_poly.type
_entity_poly.pdbx_seq_one_letter_code
_entity_poly.pdbx_strand_id
1 'polypeptide(L)'
;MTEAEKHPFEGPRPFPCGSTRRALIGAWLAALACPWTIAASFAQQPDFAALLRSVLGEGKNFDPNTVVEFARQLARKPYVAPNTDLPDNLRNLSFEQYQAIHIHRKDRVWDAEGRGFVIEPMHRGFVYQNPVTIYTVEDGTIRRLAYDASRFDFGGLAPPTQTDLDFSGFRVLFRDRGAEDTREVASFQGASFFRGLAKGQVPGLLSRGLTLRPADARGEEFPLFRAFWIERPNLLADEIVAHALLDSESASGAYRFTIRPRDETIIDVESTIFARNVLDHVGYGGIAGMFLLGAASHRLDDDVRPEVHDANGLQLHTGQDEWIWRPLTNPETLQIS
;
A
#
# COMPACT_ATOMS: atom_id res chain seq x y z
N MET A 1 56.50 34.76 38.93
CA MET A 1 57.91 34.82 39.37
C MET A 1 58.22 33.43 39.88
N THR A 2 59.10 32.62 39.32
CA THR A 2 60.29 32.80 38.46
C THR A 2 60.55 31.38 37.92
N GLU A 3 60.63 31.17 36.62
CA GLU A 3 61.84 31.28 35.78
C GLU A 3 62.30 29.87 35.38
N ALA A 4 62.58 29.74 34.09
CA ALA A 4 62.86 28.50 33.37
C ALA A 4 64.36 28.40 33.08
N GLU A 5 64.90 27.18 32.95
CA GLU A 5 65.95 26.81 31.98
C GLU A 5 66.11 25.27 31.97
N LYS A 6 65.76 24.60 30.86
CA LYS A 6 66.60 24.21 29.70
C LYS A 6 67.65 23.12 29.99
N HIS A 7 67.43 21.94 29.42
CA HIS A 7 68.48 21.04 28.94
C HIS A 7 68.00 20.30 27.66
N PRO A 8 68.93 19.85 26.80
CA PRO A 8 68.77 19.88 25.34
C PRO A 8 68.26 18.56 24.74
N PHE A 9 67.65 18.65 23.56
CA PHE A 9 67.18 17.53 22.75
C PHE A 9 67.95 17.48 21.42
N GLU A 10 68.79 16.46 21.24
CA GLU A 10 69.32 15.93 19.97
C GLU A 10 69.59 14.45 20.23
N GLY A 11 69.22 13.46 19.43
CA GLY A 11 68.29 13.29 18.32
C GLY A 11 68.25 11.79 18.00
N PRO A 12 67.21 11.24 17.34
CA PRO A 12 67.31 9.89 16.81
C PRO A 12 67.13 9.84 15.29
N ARG A 13 67.92 8.99 14.63
CA ARG A 13 67.64 8.38 13.33
C ARG A 13 68.25 6.97 13.30
N PRO A 14 67.80 6.08 12.42
CA PRO A 14 66.42 5.80 12.01
C PRO A 14 66.16 4.27 11.97
N PHE A 15 64.93 3.83 11.71
CA PHE A 15 64.58 2.76 10.76
C PHE A 15 63.04 2.70 10.60
N PRO A 16 62.53 2.17 9.46
CA PRO A 16 61.38 2.74 8.77
C PRO A 16 60.20 1.77 8.66
N CYS A 17 58.99 2.28 8.55
CA CYS A 17 58.03 1.79 7.55
C CYS A 17 56.91 2.81 7.41
N GLY A 18 57.04 3.68 6.42
CA GLY A 18 56.00 4.63 6.04
C GLY A 18 54.97 3.94 5.14
N SER A 19 53.72 3.98 5.55
CA SER A 19 52.59 4.02 4.63
C SER A 19 52.59 5.37 3.89
N THR A 20 52.40 5.39 2.58
CA THR A 20 51.99 6.61 1.89
C THR A 20 50.89 6.34 0.87
N ARG A 21 49.87 7.19 0.98
CA ARG A 21 48.82 7.43 -0.03
C ARG A 21 49.40 8.19 -1.22
N ARG A 22 48.72 7.97 -2.35
CA ARG A 22 48.38 8.91 -3.44
C ARG A 22 49.31 9.03 -4.66
N ALA A 23 48.56 9.03 -5.77
CA ALA A 23 48.81 9.60 -7.08
C ALA A 23 49.66 8.76 -8.02
N LEU A 24 49.04 8.30 -9.10
CA LEU A 24 49.45 8.62 -10.47
C LEU A 24 48.28 8.30 -11.43
N ILE A 25 47.77 9.36 -12.06
CA ILE A 25 47.02 9.30 -13.32
C ILE A 25 48.08 9.19 -14.42
N GLY A 26 47.91 8.29 -15.38
CA GLY A 26 48.81 8.23 -16.53
C GLY A 26 48.50 7.13 -17.54
N ALA A 27 47.74 7.51 -18.56
CA ALA A 27 47.76 7.04 -19.94
C ALA A 27 47.39 5.57 -20.28
N TRP A 28 46.30 5.48 -21.04
CA TRP A 28 45.90 4.40 -21.93
C TRP A 28 46.92 4.13 -23.06
N LEU A 29 47.09 2.86 -23.45
CA LEU A 29 47.28 2.43 -24.84
C LEU A 29 46.74 0.99 -25.01
N ALA A 30 45.97 0.79 -26.08
CA ALA A 30 45.13 -0.35 -26.37
C ALA A 30 45.87 -1.54 -27.03
N ALA A 31 45.32 -2.77 -26.92
CA ALA A 31 44.82 -3.53 -28.08
C ALA A 31 44.38 -4.98 -27.74
N LEU A 32 43.10 -5.24 -28.04
CA LEU A 32 42.52 -6.41 -28.75
C LEU A 32 42.59 -7.82 -28.12
N ALA A 33 41.41 -8.37 -27.76
CA ALA A 33 40.80 -9.50 -28.49
C ALA A 33 39.39 -9.88 -27.97
N CYS A 34 38.46 -10.01 -28.94
CA CYS A 34 37.18 -10.74 -28.92
C CYS A 34 36.03 -10.24 -28.01
N PRO A 35 35.05 -9.50 -28.54
CA PRO A 35 33.77 -9.33 -27.89
C PRO A 35 32.93 -10.59 -28.13
N TRP A 36 32.74 -11.42 -27.10
CA TRP A 36 31.56 -12.27 -27.05
C TRP A 36 30.36 -11.37 -26.79
N THR A 37 29.80 -10.77 -27.84
CA THR A 37 28.47 -10.17 -27.75
C THR A 37 27.46 -11.30 -27.66
N ILE A 38 27.24 -11.81 -26.46
CA ILE A 38 25.93 -12.35 -26.09
C ILE A 38 25.02 -11.13 -26.09
N ALA A 39 24.45 -10.81 -27.24
CA ALA A 39 23.25 -10.00 -27.29
C ALA A 39 22.18 -10.85 -26.60
N ALA A 40 22.07 -10.72 -25.28
CA ALA A 40 20.86 -11.08 -24.59
C ALA A 40 19.78 -10.19 -25.23
N SER A 41 19.04 -10.74 -26.18
CA SER A 41 17.75 -10.19 -26.53
C SER A 41 16.96 -10.21 -25.23
N PHE A 42 16.94 -9.10 -24.52
CA PHE A 42 15.96 -8.86 -23.47
C PHE A 42 14.63 -8.88 -24.20
N ALA A 43 14.00 -10.05 -24.28
CA ALA A 43 12.60 -10.15 -24.66
C ALA A 43 11.88 -9.19 -23.72
N GLN A 44 11.34 -8.11 -24.29
CA GLN A 44 10.59 -7.09 -23.56
C GLN A 44 9.52 -7.86 -22.78
N GLN A 45 9.67 -7.93 -21.44
CA GLN A 45 8.65 -8.60 -20.65
C GLN A 45 7.33 -7.89 -20.91
N PRO A 46 6.24 -8.62 -21.18
CA PRO A 46 4.96 -8.00 -21.41
C PRO A 46 4.63 -7.13 -20.20
N ASP A 47 4.29 -5.88 -20.47
CA ASP A 47 3.80 -4.92 -19.49
C ASP A 47 2.70 -5.60 -18.63
N PHE A 48 2.82 -5.48 -17.31
CA PHE A 48 1.84 -6.00 -16.35
C PHE A 48 0.42 -5.64 -16.77
N ALA A 49 0.19 -4.40 -17.22
CA ALA A 49 -1.13 -3.95 -17.61
C ALA A 49 -1.62 -4.64 -18.90
N ALA A 50 -0.73 -4.90 -19.87
CA ALA A 50 -1.07 -5.66 -21.07
C ALA A 50 -1.41 -7.12 -20.75
N LEU A 51 -0.65 -7.75 -19.84
CA LEU A 51 -0.92 -9.11 -19.39
C LEU A 51 -2.22 -9.21 -18.59
N LEU A 52 -2.48 -8.25 -17.70
CA LEU A 52 -3.73 -8.18 -16.94
C LEU A 52 -4.93 -8.04 -17.87
N ARG A 53 -4.87 -7.10 -18.83
CA ARG A 53 -5.95 -6.86 -19.80
C ARG A 53 -6.25 -8.06 -20.69
N SER A 54 -5.26 -8.89 -21.02
CA SER A 54 -5.48 -10.04 -21.90
C SER A 54 -6.27 -11.17 -21.24
N VAL A 55 -6.14 -11.32 -19.91
CA VAL A 55 -6.75 -12.42 -19.13
C VAL A 55 -7.98 -11.94 -18.34
N LEU A 56 -7.86 -10.80 -17.65
CA LEU A 56 -8.83 -10.28 -16.69
C LEU A 56 -9.28 -8.84 -17.03
N GLY A 57 -9.16 -8.46 -18.31
CA GLY A 57 -9.55 -7.14 -18.80
C GLY A 57 -11.02 -7.02 -19.20
N GLU A 58 -11.37 -5.81 -19.65
CA GLU A 58 -12.71 -5.46 -20.11
C GLU A 58 -13.28 -6.41 -21.18
N GLY A 59 -14.57 -6.72 -21.07
CA GLY A 59 -15.31 -7.58 -22.00
C GLY A 59 -15.07 -9.08 -21.82
N LYS A 60 -14.16 -9.49 -20.95
CA LYS A 60 -13.98 -10.91 -20.58
C LYS A 60 -15.04 -11.35 -19.59
N ASN A 61 -15.34 -12.65 -19.57
CA ASN A 61 -16.12 -13.24 -18.49
C ASN A 61 -15.26 -13.32 -17.23
N PHE A 62 -15.87 -13.00 -16.09
CA PHE A 62 -15.21 -13.06 -14.80
C PHE A 62 -15.38 -14.43 -14.16
N ASP A 63 -14.25 -15.03 -13.76
CA ASP A 63 -14.19 -16.18 -12.87
C ASP A 63 -13.18 -15.86 -11.76
N PRO A 64 -13.57 -15.85 -10.47
CA PRO A 64 -12.67 -15.59 -9.35
C PRO A 64 -11.38 -16.42 -9.37
N ASN A 65 -11.45 -17.69 -9.82
CA ASN A 65 -10.27 -18.56 -9.90
C ASN A 65 -9.22 -18.03 -10.87
N THR A 66 -9.64 -17.25 -11.87
CA THR A 66 -8.71 -16.63 -12.83
C THR A 66 -7.78 -15.63 -12.14
N VAL A 67 -8.22 -14.96 -11.07
CA VAL A 67 -7.36 -14.07 -10.26
C VAL A 67 -6.29 -14.89 -9.53
N VAL A 68 -6.66 -16.04 -8.97
CA VAL A 68 -5.74 -16.98 -8.30
C VAL A 68 -4.69 -17.52 -9.27
N GLU A 69 -5.12 -17.95 -10.46
CA GLU A 69 -4.21 -18.44 -11.50
C GLU A 69 -3.29 -17.34 -12.01
N PHE A 70 -3.79 -16.12 -12.16
CA PHE A 70 -2.99 -14.98 -12.57
C PHE A 70 -1.92 -14.64 -11.54
N ALA A 71 -2.27 -14.59 -10.25
CA ALA A 71 -1.31 -14.40 -9.16
C ALA A 71 -0.23 -15.49 -9.18
N ARG A 72 -0.61 -16.77 -9.33
CA ARG A 72 0.36 -17.88 -9.45
C ARG A 72 1.35 -17.68 -10.61
N GLN A 73 0.88 -17.17 -11.74
CA GLN A 73 1.73 -16.88 -12.88
C GLN A 73 2.67 -15.69 -12.62
N LEU A 74 2.20 -14.66 -11.91
CA LEU A 74 3.03 -13.52 -11.52
C LEU A 74 4.17 -13.92 -10.59
N ALA A 75 3.92 -14.81 -9.63
CA ALA A 75 4.97 -15.32 -8.73
C ALA A 75 6.14 -16.02 -9.44
N ARG A 76 5.97 -16.43 -10.70
CA ARG A 76 7.02 -17.08 -11.51
C ARG A 76 7.83 -16.10 -12.36
N LYS A 77 7.56 -14.81 -12.27
CA LYS A 77 8.26 -13.76 -13.00
C LYS A 77 9.06 -12.89 -12.01
N PRO A 78 10.02 -12.07 -12.47
CA PRO A 78 10.55 -10.95 -11.70
C PRO A 78 9.45 -9.91 -11.40
N TYR A 79 9.56 -9.24 -10.25
CA TYR A 79 8.62 -8.16 -9.90
C TYR A 79 8.91 -6.93 -10.75
N VAL A 80 7.83 -6.26 -11.18
CA VAL A 80 7.90 -5.00 -11.89
C VAL A 80 7.07 -3.98 -11.12
N ALA A 81 7.76 -3.01 -10.53
CA ALA A 81 7.14 -1.92 -9.79
C ALA A 81 6.18 -1.14 -10.72
N PRO A 82 5.00 -0.74 -10.24
CA PRO A 82 4.10 0.08 -11.02
C PRO A 82 4.72 1.45 -11.30
N ASN A 83 4.31 2.09 -12.41
CA ASN A 83 4.67 3.47 -12.66
C ASN A 83 3.90 4.38 -11.67
N THR A 84 4.63 5.02 -10.76
CA THR A 84 4.09 5.96 -9.77
C THR A 84 4.16 7.42 -10.23
N ASP A 85 4.57 7.68 -11.47
CA ASP A 85 4.66 9.03 -11.99
C ASP A 85 3.30 9.73 -11.95
N LEU A 86 3.34 10.93 -11.40
CA LEU A 86 2.23 11.85 -11.34
C LEU A 86 2.75 13.24 -11.70
N PRO A 87 1.91 14.05 -12.36
CA PRO A 87 2.15 15.48 -12.53
C PRO A 87 2.43 16.18 -11.20
N ASP A 88 3.25 17.23 -11.22
CA ASP A 88 3.65 17.95 -10.00
C ASP A 88 2.45 18.54 -9.24
N ASN A 89 1.39 18.96 -9.94
CA ASN A 89 0.16 19.45 -9.32
C ASN A 89 -0.64 18.37 -8.57
N LEU A 90 -0.32 17.09 -8.75
CA LEU A 90 -0.91 15.97 -8.00
C LEU A 90 0.08 15.37 -7.00
N ARG A 91 1.37 15.32 -7.36
CA ARG A 91 2.43 14.77 -6.49
C ARG A 91 2.65 15.62 -5.25
N ASN A 92 2.60 16.95 -5.37
CA ASN A 92 2.98 17.89 -4.32
C ASN A 92 1.77 18.52 -3.59
N LEU A 93 0.62 17.84 -3.58
CA LEU A 93 -0.57 18.31 -2.87
C LEU A 93 -0.33 18.35 -1.36
N SER A 94 -0.87 19.36 -0.67
CA SER A 94 -1.08 19.30 0.78
C SER A 94 -2.17 18.27 1.12
N PHE A 95 -2.28 17.90 2.40
CA PHE A 95 -3.36 17.03 2.86
C PHE A 95 -4.74 17.62 2.57
N GLU A 96 -4.93 18.91 2.85
CA GLU A 96 -6.19 19.63 2.65
C GLU A 96 -6.55 19.70 1.16
N GLN A 97 -5.56 19.99 0.31
CA GLN A 97 -5.74 19.99 -1.14
C GLN A 97 -6.14 18.61 -1.66
N TYR A 98 -5.50 17.54 -1.17
CA TYR A 98 -5.85 16.18 -1.54
C TYR A 98 -7.28 15.80 -1.10
N GLN A 99 -7.68 16.16 0.12
CA GLN A 99 -9.03 15.90 0.63
C GLN A 99 -10.12 16.66 -0.15
N ALA A 100 -9.80 17.80 -0.75
CA ALA A 100 -10.73 18.54 -1.60
C ALA A 100 -11.00 17.87 -2.96
N ILE A 101 -10.12 16.96 -3.41
CA ILE A 101 -10.30 16.22 -4.67
C ILE A 101 -11.24 15.03 -4.44
N HIS A 102 -12.38 15.04 -5.12
CA HIS A 102 -13.39 14.00 -4.97
C HIS A 102 -14.21 13.80 -6.24
N ILE A 103 -14.62 12.57 -6.50
CA ILE A 103 -15.49 12.28 -7.64
C ILE A 103 -16.86 12.91 -7.41
N HIS A 104 -17.47 13.44 -8.47
CA HIS A 104 -18.83 13.95 -8.38
C HIS A 104 -19.80 12.82 -8.02
N ARG A 105 -20.80 13.13 -7.17
CA ARG A 105 -21.79 12.13 -6.71
C ARG A 105 -22.46 11.38 -7.86
N LYS A 106 -22.87 12.10 -8.92
CA LYS A 106 -23.51 11.51 -10.12
C LYS A 106 -22.61 10.52 -10.87
N ASP A 107 -21.30 10.63 -10.68
CA ASP A 107 -20.27 9.84 -11.34
C ASP A 107 -19.79 8.68 -10.47
N ARG A 108 -20.32 8.50 -9.26
CA ARG A 108 -20.08 7.31 -8.44
C ARG A 108 -20.72 6.08 -9.09
N VAL A 109 -20.10 4.92 -8.88
CA VAL A 109 -20.55 3.67 -9.49
C VAL A 109 -21.78 3.14 -8.72
N TRP A 110 -22.84 2.83 -9.46
CA TRP A 110 -24.12 2.27 -8.99
C TRP A 110 -24.95 3.15 -8.03
N ASP A 111 -24.60 4.43 -7.82
CA ASP A 111 -25.33 5.32 -6.90
C ASP A 111 -26.82 5.46 -7.26
N ALA A 112 -27.11 5.58 -8.55
CA ALA A 112 -28.47 5.71 -9.08
C ALA A 112 -29.23 4.39 -9.25
N GLU A 113 -28.62 3.24 -8.95
CA GLU A 113 -29.22 1.93 -9.24
C GLU A 113 -30.08 1.36 -8.10
N GLY A 114 -30.09 2.03 -6.93
CA GLY A 114 -30.94 1.62 -5.80
C GLY A 114 -30.55 0.29 -5.14
N ARG A 115 -29.29 -0.15 -5.30
CA ARG A 115 -28.76 -1.44 -4.80
C ARG A 115 -28.20 -1.40 -3.38
N GLY A 116 -28.32 -0.27 -2.68
CA GLY A 116 -27.74 -0.05 -1.36
C GLY A 116 -26.23 0.25 -1.39
N PHE A 117 -25.44 -0.45 -2.20
CA PHE A 117 -24.00 -0.22 -2.31
C PHE A 117 -23.61 0.72 -3.44
N VAL A 118 -22.61 1.56 -3.17
CA VAL A 118 -22.04 2.53 -4.11
C VAL A 118 -20.52 2.45 -4.03
N ILE A 119 -19.83 2.46 -5.17
CA ILE A 119 -18.36 2.54 -5.20
C ILE A 119 -17.94 3.96 -5.53
N GLU A 120 -17.07 4.52 -4.68
CA GLU A 120 -16.42 5.81 -4.87
C GLU A 120 -14.92 5.61 -5.13
N PRO A 121 -14.47 5.70 -6.39
CA PRO A 121 -13.05 5.67 -6.71
C PRO A 121 -12.32 6.87 -6.14
N MET A 122 -11.10 6.65 -5.65
CA MET A 122 -10.27 7.69 -5.04
C MET A 122 -9.16 8.15 -5.99
N HIS A 123 -8.94 9.46 -6.04
CA HIS A 123 -7.95 10.06 -6.94
C HIS A 123 -6.51 9.74 -6.47
N ARG A 124 -5.56 9.63 -7.41
CA ARG A 124 -4.12 9.54 -7.11
C ARG A 124 -3.53 10.91 -6.80
N GLY A 125 -2.57 10.97 -5.88
CA GLY A 125 -1.95 12.23 -5.48
C GLY A 125 -1.50 12.19 -4.03
N PHE A 126 -0.78 13.22 -3.60
CA PHE A 126 -0.17 13.25 -2.28
C PHE A 126 0.72 12.00 -2.08
N VAL A 127 0.52 11.25 -0.99
CA VAL A 127 1.22 9.97 -0.73
C VAL A 127 0.65 8.79 -1.51
N TYR A 128 -0.54 8.94 -2.11
CA TYR A 128 -1.25 7.88 -2.81
C TYR A 128 -0.91 7.85 -4.30
N GLN A 129 0.31 7.47 -4.60
CA GLN A 129 0.88 7.52 -5.95
C GLN A 129 0.73 6.22 -6.72
N ASN A 130 0.58 5.08 -6.03
CA ASN A 130 0.46 3.78 -6.67
C ASN A 130 -0.88 3.67 -7.43
N PRO A 131 -0.85 3.28 -8.73
CA PRO A 131 -2.07 3.06 -9.49
C PRO A 131 -2.73 1.75 -9.10
N VAL A 132 -4.06 1.80 -9.01
CA VAL A 132 -4.97 0.67 -8.78
C VAL A 132 -5.98 0.65 -9.91
N THR A 133 -5.94 -0.39 -10.74
CA THR A 133 -6.93 -0.56 -11.80
C THR A 133 -8.22 -1.14 -11.21
N ILE A 134 -9.36 -0.49 -11.45
CA ILE A 134 -10.65 -0.93 -10.92
C ILE A 134 -11.52 -1.46 -12.07
N TYR A 135 -12.10 -2.63 -11.84
CA TYR A 135 -13.10 -3.23 -12.70
C TYR A 135 -14.39 -3.44 -11.92
N THR A 136 -15.53 -3.28 -12.59
CA THR A 136 -16.79 -3.86 -12.15
C THR A 136 -17.03 -5.20 -12.84
N VAL A 137 -17.77 -6.09 -12.18
CA VAL A 137 -18.27 -7.33 -12.77
C VAL A 137 -19.77 -7.23 -12.83
N GLU A 138 -20.30 -7.14 -14.03
CA GLU A 138 -21.72 -6.89 -14.31
C GLU A 138 -22.23 -8.01 -15.22
N ASP A 139 -23.20 -8.78 -14.72
CA ASP A 139 -23.76 -9.94 -15.43
C ASP A 139 -22.67 -10.92 -15.87
N GLY A 140 -21.69 -11.16 -14.99
CA GLY A 140 -20.53 -12.02 -15.24
C GLY A 140 -19.48 -11.42 -16.19
N THR A 141 -19.66 -10.19 -16.66
CA THR A 141 -18.73 -9.53 -17.60
C THR A 141 -17.90 -8.47 -16.90
N ILE A 142 -16.59 -8.47 -17.15
CA ILE A 142 -15.65 -7.47 -16.63
C ILE A 142 -15.84 -6.15 -17.39
N ARG A 143 -15.97 -5.03 -16.67
CA ARG A 143 -15.98 -3.68 -17.22
C ARG A 143 -14.94 -2.82 -16.53
N ARG A 144 -14.07 -2.16 -17.30
CA ARG A 144 -13.04 -1.31 -16.72
C ARG A 144 -13.66 0.01 -16.30
N LEU A 145 -13.34 0.45 -15.09
CA LEU A 145 -13.57 1.83 -14.71
C LEU A 145 -12.36 2.65 -15.15
N ALA A 146 -12.50 3.40 -16.24
CA ALA A 146 -11.45 4.27 -16.73
C ALA A 146 -11.42 5.58 -15.93
N TYR A 147 -10.21 6.10 -15.68
CA TYR A 147 -10.06 7.41 -15.09
C TYR A 147 -10.45 8.50 -16.10
N ASP A 148 -11.21 9.49 -15.63
CA ASP A 148 -11.58 10.69 -16.39
C ASP A 148 -11.59 11.88 -15.42
N ALA A 149 -10.72 12.85 -15.67
CA ALA A 149 -10.58 14.04 -14.84
C ALA A 149 -11.89 14.84 -14.74
N SER A 150 -12.74 14.83 -15.78
CA SER A 150 -13.99 15.60 -15.79
C SER A 150 -15.05 15.08 -14.80
N ARG A 151 -14.84 13.89 -14.23
CA ARG A 151 -15.70 13.29 -13.21
C ARG A 151 -15.32 13.72 -11.79
N PHE A 152 -14.25 14.48 -11.63
CA PHE A 152 -13.74 14.93 -10.33
C PHE A 152 -13.89 16.44 -10.15
N ASP A 153 -14.27 16.83 -8.94
CA ASP A 153 -14.03 18.18 -8.45
C ASP A 153 -12.62 18.22 -7.85
N PHE A 154 -11.84 19.23 -8.24
CA PHE A 154 -10.45 19.44 -7.82
C PHE A 154 -10.31 20.51 -6.73
N GLY A 155 -11.41 21.00 -6.15
CA GLY A 155 -11.37 21.94 -5.03
C GLY A 155 -10.72 23.28 -5.40
N GLY A 156 -10.88 23.72 -6.65
CA GLY A 156 -10.26 24.94 -7.19
C GLY A 156 -8.87 24.75 -7.79
N LEU A 157 -8.28 23.54 -7.75
CA LEU A 157 -7.04 23.23 -8.45
C LEU A 157 -7.30 22.96 -9.94
N ALA A 158 -6.27 23.19 -10.76
CA ALA A 158 -6.33 22.82 -12.17
C ALA A 158 -6.34 21.28 -12.32
N PRO A 159 -7.29 20.70 -13.08
CA PRO A 159 -7.28 19.28 -13.40
C PRO A 159 -5.99 18.87 -14.14
N PRO A 160 -5.51 17.63 -14.00
CA PRO A 160 -4.39 17.13 -14.77
C PRO A 160 -4.76 17.00 -16.25
N THR A 161 -3.76 17.11 -17.14
CA THR A 161 -3.96 16.95 -18.59
C THR A 161 -3.75 15.50 -19.05
N GLN A 162 -3.12 14.69 -18.22
CA GLN A 162 -2.87 13.27 -18.46
C GLN A 162 -4.19 12.52 -18.48
N THR A 163 -4.28 11.59 -19.43
CA THR A 163 -5.40 10.67 -19.55
C THR A 163 -5.10 9.40 -18.77
N ASP A 164 -6.16 8.78 -18.26
CA ASP A 164 -6.16 7.46 -17.65
C ASP A 164 -5.09 7.22 -16.57
N LEU A 165 -5.15 8.00 -15.48
CA LEU A 165 -4.23 7.86 -14.34
C LEU A 165 -4.52 6.61 -13.47
N ASP A 166 -5.54 5.80 -13.79
CA ASP A 166 -6.15 4.86 -12.84
C ASP A 166 -6.56 5.57 -11.52
N PHE A 167 -6.72 4.81 -10.43
CA PHE A 167 -7.13 5.32 -9.12
C PHE A 167 -6.06 5.00 -8.07
N SER A 168 -6.18 5.59 -6.88
CA SER A 168 -5.37 5.18 -5.73
C SER A 168 -6.00 4.05 -4.90
N GLY A 169 -7.27 3.75 -5.21
CA GLY A 169 -8.13 2.92 -4.37
C GLY A 169 -9.61 3.29 -4.56
N PHE A 170 -10.45 2.81 -3.65
CA PHE A 170 -11.87 3.14 -3.62
C PHE A 170 -12.45 3.01 -2.21
N ARG A 171 -13.58 3.67 -2.01
CA ARG A 171 -14.48 3.47 -0.87
C ARG A 171 -15.70 2.66 -1.30
N VAL A 172 -16.15 1.81 -0.40
CA VAL A 172 -17.47 1.19 -0.44
C VAL A 172 -18.38 2.02 0.45
N LEU A 173 -19.42 2.59 -0.16
CA LEU A 173 -20.45 3.32 0.55
C LEU A 173 -21.73 2.47 0.59
N PHE A 174 -22.49 2.61 1.68
CA PHE A 174 -23.75 1.92 1.89
C PHE A 174 -24.87 2.89 2.23
N ARG A 175 -26.03 2.70 1.60
CA ARG A 175 -27.27 3.42 1.87
C ARG A 175 -28.16 2.55 2.75
N ASP A 176 -28.27 2.93 4.02
CA ASP A 176 -29.20 2.27 4.94
C ASP A 176 -30.63 2.41 4.42
N ARG A 177 -31.49 1.43 4.72
CA ARG A 177 -32.89 1.44 4.27
C ARG A 177 -33.60 2.72 4.72
N GLY A 178 -34.15 3.47 3.77
CA GLY A 178 -34.88 4.73 4.04
C GLY A 178 -33.98 5.95 4.25
N ALA A 179 -32.66 5.81 4.14
CA ALA A 179 -31.74 6.94 4.13
C ALA A 179 -31.55 7.48 2.70
N GLU A 180 -31.44 8.80 2.56
CA GLU A 180 -31.10 9.46 1.30
C GLU A 180 -29.58 9.37 1.02
N ASP A 181 -28.79 9.56 2.07
CA ASP A 181 -27.33 9.61 2.00
C ASP A 181 -26.68 8.25 2.25
N THR A 182 -25.47 8.11 1.72
CA THR A 182 -24.61 6.94 1.92
C THR A 182 -23.57 7.21 2.99
N ARG A 183 -23.18 6.18 3.75
CA ARG A 183 -22.02 6.20 4.66
C ARG A 183 -20.89 5.32 4.15
N GLU A 184 -19.65 5.67 4.43
CA GLU A 184 -18.51 4.78 4.18
C GLU A 184 -18.62 3.54 5.09
N VAL A 185 -18.41 2.36 4.52
CA VAL A 185 -18.38 1.09 5.26
C VAL A 185 -17.07 0.35 5.08
N ALA A 186 -16.37 0.59 3.97
CA ALA A 186 -15.01 0.13 3.80
C ALA A 186 -14.22 1.06 2.88
N SER A 187 -12.89 1.05 3.02
CA SER A 187 -11.97 1.71 2.11
C SER A 187 -10.77 0.81 1.82
N PHE A 188 -10.29 0.87 0.57
CA PHE A 188 -9.11 0.16 0.08
C PHE A 188 -8.20 1.19 -0.56
N GLN A 189 -7.11 1.57 0.12
CA GLN A 189 -6.22 2.61 -0.37
C GLN A 189 -4.85 2.53 0.33
N GLY A 190 -3.79 2.67 -0.46
CA GLY A 190 -2.41 2.65 0.04
C GLY A 190 -1.90 1.22 0.22
N ALA A 191 -0.91 0.85 -0.60
CA ALA A 191 -0.32 -0.48 -0.61
C ALA A 191 -1.39 -1.60 -0.65
N SER A 192 -1.39 -2.51 0.33
CA SER A 192 -2.40 -3.55 0.51
C SER A 192 -3.31 -3.26 1.71
N PHE A 193 -3.51 -1.98 2.02
CA PHE A 193 -4.28 -1.57 3.19
C PHE A 193 -5.77 -1.47 2.88
N PHE A 194 -6.56 -1.79 3.89
CA PHE A 194 -8.01 -1.62 3.87
C PHE A 194 -8.54 -1.37 5.28
N ARG A 195 -9.74 -0.80 5.36
CA ARG A 195 -10.42 -0.50 6.62
C ARG A 195 -11.90 -0.86 6.50
N GLY A 196 -12.49 -1.36 7.59
CA GLY A 196 -13.94 -1.43 7.78
C GLY A 196 -14.39 -0.32 8.73
N LEU A 197 -15.59 0.21 8.50
CA LEU A 197 -16.19 1.25 9.33
C LEU A 197 -17.64 0.89 9.66
N ALA A 198 -17.93 0.72 10.95
CA ALA A 198 -19.29 0.48 11.42
C ALA A 198 -20.08 1.79 11.59
N LYS A 199 -21.39 1.66 11.79
CA LYS A 199 -22.26 2.83 11.97
C LYS A 199 -21.85 3.62 13.22
N GLY A 200 -21.62 4.93 13.06
CA GLY A 200 -21.23 5.83 14.15
C GLY A 200 -19.75 5.78 14.51
N GLN A 201 -18.93 4.97 13.83
CA GLN A 201 -17.48 5.00 13.99
C GLN A 201 -16.84 6.08 13.13
N VAL A 202 -15.65 6.51 13.55
CA VAL A 202 -14.73 7.31 12.74
C VAL A 202 -13.55 6.42 12.31
N PRO A 203 -12.87 6.76 11.20
CA PRO A 203 -11.66 6.06 10.80
C PRO A 203 -10.62 5.97 11.92
N GLY A 204 -10.17 4.75 12.23
CA GLY A 204 -9.13 4.47 13.23
C GLY A 204 -8.08 3.49 12.67
N LEU A 205 -8.04 2.27 13.19
CA LEU A 205 -7.12 1.22 12.73
C LEU A 205 -7.26 0.93 11.23
N LEU A 206 -6.16 0.47 10.62
CA LEU A 206 -6.11 -0.06 9.26
C LEU A 206 -5.68 -1.53 9.29
N SER A 207 -6.24 -2.32 8.39
CA SER A 207 -5.84 -3.71 8.14
C SER A 207 -4.91 -3.78 6.93
N ARG A 208 -4.08 -4.82 6.88
CA ARG A 208 -3.11 -5.08 5.81
C ARG A 208 -3.36 -6.46 5.21
N GLY A 209 -3.41 -6.55 3.89
CA GLY A 209 -3.60 -7.81 3.17
C GLY A 209 -2.46 -8.80 3.43
N LEU A 210 -1.22 -8.32 3.42
CA LEU A 210 -0.02 -9.11 3.73
C LEU A 210 1.04 -8.20 4.34
N THR A 211 1.70 -8.64 5.40
CA THR A 211 2.80 -7.92 6.04
C THR A 211 4.09 -8.70 5.86
N LEU A 212 5.13 -8.09 5.28
CA LEU A 212 6.39 -8.76 4.97
C LEU A 212 7.55 -8.03 5.63
N ARG A 213 8.32 -8.75 6.44
CA ARG A 213 9.48 -8.21 7.16
C ARG A 213 9.16 -6.95 8.01
N PRO A 214 8.04 -6.92 8.76
CA PRO A 214 7.79 -5.79 9.66
C PRO A 214 8.92 -5.68 10.67
N ALA A 215 9.40 -4.46 10.94
CA ALA A 215 10.48 -4.21 11.91
C ALA A 215 11.81 -4.95 11.63
N ASP A 216 12.02 -5.48 10.41
CA ASP A 216 13.25 -6.17 10.03
C ASP A 216 14.35 -5.16 9.65
N ALA A 217 15.60 -5.47 10.00
CA ALA A 217 16.75 -4.63 9.68
C ALA A 217 17.00 -4.47 8.17
N ARG A 218 16.52 -5.41 7.34
CA ARG A 218 16.58 -5.34 5.87
C ARG A 218 15.57 -4.34 5.29
N GLY A 219 14.60 -3.88 6.09
CA GLY A 219 13.48 -3.06 5.67
C GLY A 219 12.21 -3.86 5.44
N GLU A 220 11.09 -3.26 5.85
CA GLU A 220 9.74 -3.76 5.60
C GLU A 220 9.40 -3.66 4.10
N GLU A 221 8.75 -4.69 3.58
CA GLU A 221 8.17 -4.69 2.24
C GLU A 221 6.67 -4.49 2.33
N PHE A 222 6.16 -3.61 1.48
CA PHE A 222 4.73 -3.26 1.42
C PHE A 222 4.12 -3.78 0.12
N PRO A 223 3.48 -4.96 0.14
CA PRO A 223 2.75 -5.46 -1.01
C PRO A 223 1.63 -4.51 -1.44
N LEU A 224 1.37 -4.44 -2.74
CA LEU A 224 0.38 -3.53 -3.33
C LEU A 224 -0.84 -4.33 -3.83
N PHE A 225 -2.05 -3.84 -3.57
CA PHE A 225 -3.18 -4.24 -4.41
C PHE A 225 -3.09 -3.51 -5.76
N ARG A 226 -2.93 -4.28 -6.84
CA ARG A 226 -2.69 -3.74 -8.20
C ARG A 226 -3.98 -3.58 -9.00
N ALA A 227 -4.96 -4.44 -8.74
CA ALA A 227 -6.24 -4.41 -9.43
C ALA A 227 -7.35 -4.99 -8.57
N PHE A 228 -8.57 -4.50 -8.78
CA PHE A 228 -9.79 -5.00 -8.16
C PHE A 228 -10.87 -5.33 -9.18
N TRP A 229 -11.65 -6.38 -8.90
CA TRP A 229 -12.89 -6.72 -9.61
C TRP A 229 -14.03 -6.72 -8.60
N ILE A 230 -14.92 -5.74 -8.69
CA ILE A 230 -16.00 -5.53 -7.74
C ILE A 230 -17.30 -6.04 -8.38
N GLU A 231 -17.90 -7.04 -7.76
CA GLU A 231 -19.14 -7.63 -8.28
C GLU A 231 -20.32 -6.69 -8.02
N ARG A 232 -21.09 -6.39 -9.07
CA ARG A 232 -22.32 -5.59 -8.94
C ARG A 232 -23.31 -6.36 -8.04
N PRO A 233 -23.69 -5.82 -6.89
CA PRO A 233 -24.60 -6.53 -5.99
C PRO A 233 -26.00 -6.63 -6.60
N ASN A 234 -26.72 -7.69 -6.21
CA ASN A 234 -28.15 -7.79 -6.50
C ASN A 234 -28.94 -6.70 -5.78
N LEU A 235 -30.15 -6.38 -6.26
CA LEU A 235 -30.99 -5.29 -5.71
C LEU A 235 -31.31 -5.41 -4.21
N LEU A 236 -31.25 -6.63 -3.65
CA LEU A 236 -31.55 -6.92 -2.26
C LEU A 236 -30.35 -7.47 -1.50
N ALA A 237 -29.13 -7.30 -2.03
CA ALA A 237 -27.93 -7.80 -1.37
C ALA A 237 -27.66 -7.04 -0.06
N ASP A 238 -27.30 -7.77 0.98
CA ASP A 238 -26.78 -7.26 2.26
C ASP A 238 -25.25 -7.33 2.34
N GLU A 239 -24.61 -7.75 1.25
CA GLU A 239 -23.17 -7.86 1.11
C GLU A 239 -22.69 -7.43 -0.28
N ILE A 240 -21.41 -7.07 -0.36
CA ILE A 240 -20.72 -6.81 -1.63
C ILE A 240 -19.39 -7.56 -1.65
N VAL A 241 -19.03 -8.08 -2.82
CA VAL A 241 -17.80 -8.85 -3.04
C VAL A 241 -16.83 -8.05 -3.90
N ALA A 242 -15.58 -7.97 -3.44
CA ALA A 242 -14.46 -7.43 -4.21
C ALA A 242 -13.32 -8.44 -4.24
N HIS A 243 -12.82 -8.73 -5.44
CA HIS A 243 -11.62 -9.54 -5.64
C HIS A 243 -10.43 -8.63 -5.86
N ALA A 244 -9.25 -9.00 -5.36
CA ALA A 244 -8.04 -8.20 -5.53
C ALA A 244 -6.84 -9.04 -5.93
N LEU A 245 -5.99 -8.45 -6.76
CA LEU A 245 -4.68 -8.96 -7.10
C LEU A 245 -3.62 -8.21 -6.29
N LEU A 246 -2.88 -8.93 -5.46
CA LEU A 246 -1.74 -8.42 -4.69
C LEU A 246 -0.44 -8.77 -5.42
N ASP A 247 0.50 -7.82 -5.45
CA ASP A 247 1.83 -8.04 -6.02
C ASP A 247 2.92 -7.28 -5.26
N SER A 248 4.09 -7.89 -5.13
CA SER A 248 5.26 -7.36 -4.44
C SER A 248 6.55 -8.02 -4.93
N GLU A 249 7.70 -7.59 -4.42
CA GLU A 249 9.00 -8.18 -4.73
C GLU A 249 9.09 -9.64 -4.33
N SER A 250 8.55 -9.99 -3.16
CA SER A 250 8.68 -11.31 -2.56
C SER A 250 7.46 -12.22 -2.78
N ALA A 251 6.29 -11.68 -3.11
CA ALA A 251 5.07 -12.46 -3.25
C ALA A 251 4.08 -11.86 -4.25
N SER A 252 3.13 -12.67 -4.66
CA SER A 252 1.87 -12.21 -5.27
C SER A 252 0.72 -12.94 -4.61
N GLY A 253 -0.50 -12.45 -4.75
CA GLY A 253 -1.65 -13.09 -4.13
C GLY A 253 -2.97 -12.73 -4.78
N ALA A 254 -3.97 -13.55 -4.51
CA ALA A 254 -5.36 -13.31 -4.88
C ALA A 254 -6.20 -13.23 -3.60
N TYR A 255 -7.08 -12.24 -3.53
CA TYR A 255 -7.94 -11.97 -2.39
C TYR A 255 -9.39 -11.92 -2.82
N ARG A 256 -10.28 -12.38 -1.94
CA ARG A 256 -11.72 -12.15 -2.01
C ARG A 256 -12.18 -11.51 -0.69
N PHE A 257 -12.77 -10.33 -0.80
CA PHE A 257 -13.35 -9.57 0.29
C PHE A 257 -14.87 -9.68 0.21
N THR A 258 -15.52 -10.17 1.27
CA THR A 258 -16.99 -10.11 1.40
C THR A 258 -17.34 -9.13 2.51
N ILE A 259 -17.96 -8.00 2.13
CA ILE A 259 -18.18 -6.86 3.03
C ILE A 259 -19.66 -6.81 3.41
N ARG A 260 -19.96 -6.89 4.72
CA ARG A 260 -21.31 -6.87 5.29
C ARG A 260 -21.47 -5.70 6.26
N PRO A 261 -22.13 -4.60 5.85
CA PRO A 261 -22.40 -3.47 6.72
C PRO A 261 -23.64 -3.75 7.58
N ARG A 262 -23.46 -4.39 8.74
CA ARG A 262 -24.50 -4.59 9.76
C ARG A 262 -24.35 -3.54 10.86
N ASP A 263 -24.68 -3.89 12.11
CA ASP A 263 -24.37 -3.06 13.28
C ASP A 263 -22.85 -2.89 13.42
N GLU A 264 -22.10 -4.00 13.35
CA GLU A 264 -20.71 -4.02 12.93
C GLU A 264 -20.54 -4.16 11.41
N THR A 265 -19.45 -3.62 10.85
CA THR A 265 -19.05 -3.97 9.49
C THR A 265 -18.08 -5.15 9.53
N ILE A 266 -18.52 -6.29 8.98
CA ILE A 266 -17.71 -7.51 8.87
C ILE A 266 -17.12 -7.57 7.47
N ILE A 267 -15.81 -7.80 7.38
CA ILE A 267 -15.11 -8.06 6.12
C ILE A 267 -14.48 -9.45 6.22
N ASP A 268 -15.08 -10.43 5.55
CA ASP A 268 -14.42 -11.73 5.38
C ASP A 268 -13.33 -11.60 4.34
N VAL A 269 -12.15 -12.12 4.66
CA VAL A 269 -10.98 -12.08 3.77
C VAL A 269 -10.50 -13.51 3.50
N GLU A 270 -10.65 -13.93 2.25
CA GLU A 270 -10.02 -15.15 1.74
C GLU A 270 -8.79 -14.75 0.93
N SER A 271 -7.65 -15.41 1.14
CA SER A 271 -6.43 -15.11 0.40
C SER A 271 -5.66 -16.36 0.00
N THR A 272 -5.06 -16.32 -1.20
CA THR A 272 -4.10 -17.32 -1.69
C THR A 272 -2.82 -16.60 -2.06
N ILE A 273 -1.73 -16.92 -1.36
CA ILE A 273 -0.43 -16.24 -1.51
C ILE A 273 0.56 -17.16 -2.22
N PHE A 274 1.26 -16.63 -3.21
CA PHE A 274 2.31 -17.29 -3.97
C PHE A 274 3.63 -16.56 -3.77
N ALA A 275 4.56 -17.22 -3.12
CA ALA A 275 5.91 -16.73 -2.89
C ALA A 275 6.73 -16.68 -4.19
N ARG A 276 7.36 -15.53 -4.47
CA ARG A 276 8.46 -15.37 -5.45
C ARG A 276 9.80 -15.79 -4.82
N ASN A 277 9.98 -15.41 -3.55
CA ASN A 277 11.16 -15.67 -2.73
C ASN A 277 10.76 -16.40 -1.44
N VAL A 278 11.74 -16.93 -0.71
CA VAL A 278 11.49 -17.48 0.64
C VAL A 278 10.90 -16.38 1.54
N LEU A 279 9.74 -16.66 2.15
CA LEU A 279 9.07 -15.75 3.08
C LEU A 279 9.41 -16.18 4.52
N ASP A 280 10.51 -15.65 5.05
CA ASP A 280 11.04 -15.98 6.38
C ASP A 280 10.40 -15.16 7.53
N HIS A 281 9.79 -14.02 7.20
CA HIS A 281 9.12 -13.13 8.15
C HIS A 281 7.83 -12.60 7.52
N VAL A 282 6.71 -13.29 7.78
CA VAL A 282 5.39 -13.01 7.19
C VAL A 282 4.33 -12.84 8.27
N GLY A 283 3.47 -11.85 8.11
CA GLY A 283 2.32 -11.58 8.95
C GLY A 283 1.01 -11.65 8.16
N TYR A 284 0.02 -12.35 8.72
CA TYR A 284 -1.35 -12.45 8.23
C TYR A 284 -2.30 -11.70 9.15
N GLY A 285 -3.37 -11.13 8.61
CA GLY A 285 -4.32 -10.33 9.41
C GLY A 285 -3.66 -9.13 10.09
N GLY A 286 -2.67 -8.52 9.42
CA GLY A 286 -1.91 -7.41 10.00
C GLY A 286 -2.81 -6.22 10.27
N ILE A 287 -2.69 -5.64 11.46
CA ILE A 287 -3.40 -4.42 11.88
C ILE A 287 -2.34 -3.37 12.21
N ALA A 288 -2.56 -2.14 11.76
CA ALA A 288 -1.74 -1.00 12.11
C ALA A 288 -2.62 0.14 12.62
N GLY A 289 -2.05 0.92 13.52
CA GLY A 289 -2.69 2.07 14.14
C GLY A 289 -1.65 2.86 14.92
N MET A 290 -2.12 3.87 15.62
CA MET A 290 -1.27 4.75 16.39
C MET A 290 -1.66 4.72 17.88
N PHE A 291 -0.65 4.72 18.75
CA PHE A 291 -0.81 4.99 20.17
C PHE A 291 0.18 6.09 20.57
N LEU A 292 -0.33 7.25 20.99
CA LEU A 292 0.52 8.38 21.39
C LEU A 292 0.62 8.45 22.91
N LEU A 293 -0.52 8.51 23.59
CA LEU A 293 -0.64 8.59 25.04
C LEU A 293 -1.94 7.96 25.53
N GLY A 294 -1.91 7.37 26.72
CA GLY A 294 -3.09 6.84 27.40
C GLY A 294 -2.70 6.20 28.73
N ALA A 295 -3.66 5.61 29.44
CA ALA A 295 -3.46 5.14 30.81
C ALA A 295 -2.23 4.23 31.04
N ALA A 296 -1.84 3.44 30.03
CA ALA A 296 -0.68 2.55 30.11
C ALA A 296 0.68 3.24 29.90
N SER A 297 0.71 4.44 29.30
CA SER A 297 1.94 5.13 28.91
C SER A 297 1.66 6.63 28.64
N HIS A 298 2.22 7.50 29.48
CA HIS A 298 2.18 8.96 29.35
C HIS A 298 3.60 9.50 29.12
N ARG A 299 4.13 9.35 27.89
CA ARG A 299 5.47 9.86 27.55
C ARG A 299 5.47 11.35 27.18
N LEU A 300 4.32 11.87 26.75
CA LEU A 300 4.16 13.27 26.41
C LEU A 300 3.42 13.96 27.55
N ASP A 301 4.15 14.84 28.24
CA ASP A 301 3.58 15.76 29.21
C ASP A 301 2.98 16.96 28.48
N ASP A 302 2.04 17.67 29.14
CA ASP A 302 1.41 18.92 28.66
C ASP A 302 0.36 18.82 27.53
N ASP A 303 -0.18 17.63 27.24
CA ASP A 303 -1.41 17.52 26.42
C ASP A 303 -2.66 17.68 27.30
N VAL A 304 -3.63 18.49 26.85
CA VAL A 304 -4.91 18.67 27.55
C VAL A 304 -5.83 17.44 27.43
N ARG A 305 -5.56 16.57 26.45
CA ARG A 305 -6.32 15.34 26.21
C ARG A 305 -5.78 14.23 27.13
N PRO A 306 -6.66 13.51 27.84
CA PRO A 306 -6.23 12.43 28.71
C PRO A 306 -5.69 11.22 27.93
N GLU A 307 -6.17 11.01 26.70
CA GLU A 307 -5.79 9.88 25.84
C GLU A 307 -5.80 10.29 24.36
N VAL A 308 -4.84 9.77 23.58
CA VAL A 308 -4.72 9.98 22.13
C VAL A 308 -4.18 8.69 21.50
N HIS A 309 -5.08 7.88 20.94
CA HIS A 309 -4.75 6.62 20.27
C HIS A 309 -5.92 6.13 19.40
N ASP A 310 -5.61 5.25 18.44
CA ASP A 310 -6.60 4.48 17.68
C ASP A 310 -6.99 3.17 18.39
N ALA A 311 -6.09 2.68 19.26
CA ALA A 311 -6.27 1.51 20.12
C ALA A 311 -5.37 1.62 21.35
N ASN A 312 -5.79 1.06 22.49
CA ASN A 312 -5.04 1.08 23.75
C ASN A 312 -4.47 -0.28 24.18
N GLY A 313 -4.76 -1.35 23.44
CA GLY A 313 -4.25 -2.68 23.74
C GLY A 313 -4.55 -3.70 22.64
N LEU A 314 -3.81 -4.79 22.67
CA LEU A 314 -4.01 -5.98 21.88
C LEU A 314 -4.72 -7.03 22.75
N GLN A 315 -5.93 -7.41 22.33
CA GLN A 315 -6.65 -8.54 22.90
C GLN A 315 -6.37 -9.80 22.06
N LEU A 316 -6.05 -10.90 22.72
CA LEU A 316 -5.79 -12.19 22.09
C LEU A 316 -6.63 -13.26 22.78
N HIS A 317 -7.31 -14.08 22.00
CA HIS A 317 -7.88 -15.35 22.45
C HIS A 317 -7.00 -16.46 21.88
N THR A 318 -6.29 -17.18 22.75
CA THR A 318 -5.27 -18.14 22.31
C THR A 318 -5.91 -19.47 21.92
N GLY A 319 -5.16 -20.31 21.21
CA GLY A 319 -5.58 -21.69 20.92
C GLY A 319 -5.70 -22.59 22.16
N GLN A 320 -5.31 -22.11 23.35
CA GLN A 320 -5.48 -22.79 24.63
C GLN A 320 -6.66 -22.22 25.44
N ASP A 321 -7.54 -21.43 24.81
CA ASP A 321 -8.71 -20.80 25.43
C ASP A 321 -8.37 -19.77 26.52
N GLU A 322 -7.17 -19.19 26.46
CA GLU A 322 -6.74 -18.09 27.34
C GLU A 322 -7.02 -16.73 26.69
N TRP A 323 -7.51 -15.78 27.48
CA TRP A 323 -7.63 -14.38 27.07
C TRP A 323 -6.44 -13.56 27.60
N ILE A 324 -5.67 -12.99 26.67
CA ILE A 324 -4.53 -12.11 26.99
C ILE A 324 -4.89 -10.68 26.58
N TRP A 325 -4.65 -9.73 27.47
CA TRP A 325 -4.69 -8.30 27.17
C TRP A 325 -3.28 -7.71 27.30
N ARG A 326 -2.76 -7.18 26.20
CA ARG A 326 -1.46 -6.50 26.16
C ARG A 326 -1.69 -5.01 25.88
N PRO A 327 -1.60 -4.13 26.90
CA PRO A 327 -1.69 -2.69 26.69
C PRO A 327 -0.64 -2.20 25.69
N LEU A 328 -1.03 -1.28 24.81
CA LEU A 328 -0.09 -0.60 23.92
C LEU A 328 0.69 0.47 24.69
N THR A 329 1.91 0.70 24.25
CA THR A 329 2.80 1.74 24.81
C THR A 329 3.47 2.49 23.67
N ASN A 330 4.02 3.68 23.96
CA ASN A 330 4.78 4.49 23.01
C ASN A 330 6.26 4.58 23.45
N PRO A 331 7.03 3.48 23.31
CA PRO A 331 8.40 3.40 23.80
C PRO A 331 9.35 4.31 23.01
N GLU A 332 10.48 4.69 23.62
CA GLU A 332 11.52 5.49 22.95
C GLU A 332 12.26 4.73 21.84
N THR A 333 12.24 3.40 21.90
CA THR A 333 12.90 2.52 20.94
C THR A 333 11.93 1.46 20.44
N LEU A 334 12.19 0.94 19.24
CA LEU A 334 11.38 -0.09 18.61
C LEU A 334 11.27 -1.34 19.51
N GLN A 335 10.04 -1.77 19.78
CA GLN A 335 9.75 -2.99 20.53
C GLN A 335 9.00 -3.99 19.65
N ILE A 336 9.40 -5.26 19.76
CA ILE A 336 8.74 -6.42 19.15
C ILE A 336 8.42 -7.36 20.30
N SER A 337 7.23 -7.95 20.31
CA SER A 337 6.67 -8.68 21.46
C SER A 337 6.07 -10.01 21.07
#